data_AF-A0A8I2ZP22-F1
#
_entry.id   AF-A0A8I2ZP22-F1
#
_cell.length_a   1.000
_cell.length_b   1.000
_cell.length_c   1.000
_cell.angle_alpha   90.00
_cell.angle_beta   90.00
_cell.angle_gamma   90.00
#
_symmetry.space_group_name_H-M   'P 1'
#
loop_
_entity.id
_entity.type
_entity.pdbx_description
1 polymer ?
#
loop_
_entity_poly.entity_id
_entity_poly.type
_entity_poly.pdbx_seq_one_letter_code
_entity_poly.pdbx_strand_id
1 'polypeptide(L)'
;MKFSAVAFIAALSGSAIAAAPDGYTVTDLDWVFKTPSGESITLYGTLEEVTEEFQSLYPRIKLKRRNANSDKHELFTRQWEGASYECIDSKHPVHGWEPADYGRIQEGWNYLWDLEGQPGHGPGPAACARVSCSHNSGIYWCNDNDHAVTLNSWGDLARGAAELCNLCSSAGIRNKCGGQLFHPDGYNVFITNDSC
;
A
#
# COMPACT_ATOMS: atom_id res chain seq x y z
N MET A 1 0.40 16.03 37.51
CA MET A 1 0.54 16.95 36.36
C MET A 1 -0.10 16.27 35.16
N LYS A 2 -1.20 16.82 34.64
CA LYS A 2 -1.88 16.32 33.44
C LYS A 2 -1.11 16.85 32.24
N PHE A 3 -0.37 16.02 31.53
CA PHE A 3 0.22 16.41 30.26
C PHE A 3 -0.83 16.18 29.18
N SER A 4 -1.26 17.26 28.54
CA SER A 4 -2.09 17.21 27.33
C SER A 4 -1.36 16.40 26.26
N ALA A 5 -2.08 15.47 25.63
CA ALA A 5 -1.64 14.82 24.41
C ALA A 5 -1.42 15.89 23.33
N VAL A 6 -0.17 16.10 22.92
CA VAL A 6 0.16 16.90 21.75
C VAL A 6 0.25 15.92 20.58
N ALA A 7 -0.78 15.90 19.74
CA ALA A 7 -0.69 15.26 18.43
C ALA A 7 0.22 16.14 17.56
N PHE A 8 1.46 15.69 17.33
CA PHE A 8 2.32 16.28 16.33
C PHE A 8 1.85 15.79 14.95
N ILE A 9 1.34 16.70 14.14
CA ILE A 9 0.99 16.45 12.74
C ILE A 9 2.15 16.99 11.91
N ALA A 10 2.99 16.10 11.39
CA ALA A 10 3.98 16.43 10.38
C ALA A 10 3.46 15.89 9.04
N ALA A 11 3.27 16.80 8.08
CA ALA A 11 2.98 16.44 6.69
C ALA A 11 4.31 16.49 5.93
N LEU A 12 4.70 15.38 5.31
CA LEU A 12 5.92 15.31 4.51
C LEU A 12 5.69 15.88 3.11
N SER A 13 6.73 16.49 2.55
CA SER A 13 6.75 16.97 1.17
C SER A 13 6.76 15.77 0.21
N GLY A 14 5.59 15.40 -0.31
CA GLY A 14 5.43 14.23 -1.18
C GLY A 14 6.11 14.39 -2.55
N SER A 15 6.68 13.28 -3.05
CA SER A 15 7.08 13.16 -4.46
C SER A 15 5.86 13.32 -5.38
N ALA A 16 6.11 13.71 -6.64
CA ALA A 16 5.05 13.79 -7.64
C ALA A 16 4.35 12.42 -7.76
N ILE A 17 3.07 12.38 -7.41
CA ILE A 17 2.24 11.18 -7.49
C ILE A 17 1.82 10.99 -8.94
N ALA A 18 1.89 9.77 -9.44
CA ALA A 18 1.32 9.37 -10.72
C ALA A 18 -0.12 9.87 -10.80
N ALA A 19 -0.57 10.22 -12.00
CA ALA A 19 -1.96 10.57 -12.20
C ALA A 19 -2.83 9.42 -11.67
N ALA A 20 -3.70 9.74 -10.71
CA ALA A 20 -4.64 8.80 -10.13
C ALA A 20 -5.44 8.09 -11.24
N PRO A 21 -5.94 6.88 -11.00
CA PRO A 21 -7.05 6.33 -11.76
C PRO A 21 -8.13 7.35 -12.10
N ASP A 22 -8.62 7.34 -13.35
CA ASP A 22 -9.64 8.30 -13.79
C ASP A 22 -10.83 8.20 -12.82
N GLY A 23 -11.15 9.32 -12.17
CA GLY A 23 -12.19 9.37 -11.14
C GLY A 23 -11.71 9.17 -9.71
N TYR A 24 -10.42 8.88 -9.48
CA TYR A 24 -9.83 8.72 -8.16
C TYR A 24 -9.08 9.96 -7.68
N THR A 25 -9.06 10.17 -6.36
CA THR A 25 -8.21 11.15 -5.69
C THR A 25 -7.12 10.44 -4.91
N VAL A 26 -5.85 10.84 -5.06
CA VAL A 26 -4.78 10.32 -4.19
C VAL A 26 -4.65 11.19 -2.94
N THR A 27 -4.69 10.55 -1.78
CA THR A 27 -4.51 11.14 -0.46
C THR A 27 -3.40 10.44 0.31
N ASP A 28 -2.80 11.11 1.28
CA ASP A 28 -1.81 10.46 2.16
C ASP A 28 -2.48 9.41 3.05
N LEU A 29 -1.85 8.23 3.15
CA LEU A 29 -2.27 7.19 4.07
C LEU A 29 -1.84 7.55 5.49
N ASP A 30 -2.70 7.28 6.47
CA ASP A 30 -2.37 7.42 7.88
C ASP A 30 -1.76 6.14 8.46
N TRP A 31 -0.60 6.28 9.10
CA TRP A 31 0.17 5.18 9.68
C TRP A 31 0.26 5.33 11.19
N VAL A 32 -0.34 4.38 11.92
CA VAL A 32 -0.35 4.39 13.39
C VAL A 32 0.79 3.55 13.95
N PHE A 33 1.75 4.20 14.62
CA PHE A 33 2.88 3.55 15.29
C PHE A 33 2.75 3.62 16.82
N LYS A 34 3.39 2.69 17.53
CA LYS A 34 3.56 2.73 18.99
C LYS A 34 4.88 3.36 19.38
N THR A 35 4.83 4.38 20.22
CA THR A 35 6.01 5.06 20.77
C THR A 35 6.63 4.24 21.91
N PRO A 36 7.85 4.58 22.38
CA PRO A 36 8.44 3.96 23.56
C PRO A 36 7.60 4.09 24.83
N SER A 37 6.77 5.14 24.95
CA SER A 37 5.86 5.34 26.08
C SER A 37 4.62 4.45 26.03
N GLY A 38 4.40 3.72 24.92
CA GLY A 38 3.20 2.92 24.67
C GLY A 38 2.03 3.71 24.07
N GLU A 39 2.19 5.03 23.89
CA GLU A 39 1.24 5.90 23.21
C GLU A 39 1.28 5.65 21.70
N SER A 40 0.23 6.08 21.00
CA SER A 40 0.16 6.02 19.54
C SER A 40 0.53 7.37 18.91
N ILE A 41 1.32 7.33 17.83
CA ILE A 41 1.57 8.46 16.94
C ILE A 41 1.02 8.10 15.55
N THR A 42 0.51 9.10 14.83
CA THR A 42 0.07 8.96 13.43
C THR A 42 1.01 9.74 12.53
N LEU A 43 1.56 9.08 11.51
CA LEU A 43 2.39 9.68 10.46
C LEU A 43 1.68 9.55 9.11
N TYR A 44 2.01 10.41 8.15
CA TYR A 44 1.34 10.48 6.85
C TYR A 44 2.35 10.33 5.72
N GLY A 45 2.01 9.54 4.70
CA GLY A 45 2.85 9.34 3.52
C GLY A 45 2.91 7.87 3.07
N THR A 46 3.96 7.51 2.34
CA THR A 46 4.25 6.11 2.00
C THR A 46 4.91 5.39 3.16
N LEU A 47 4.90 4.06 3.10
CA LEU A 47 5.61 3.18 4.02
C LEU A 47 7.07 3.59 4.23
N GLU A 48 7.80 3.91 3.15
CA GLU A 48 9.20 4.30 3.20
C GLU A 48 9.38 5.62 3.95
N GLU A 49 8.57 6.63 3.61
CA GLU A 49 8.58 7.96 4.22
C GLU A 49 8.29 7.89 5.71
N VAL A 50 7.20 7.21 6.11
CA VAL A 50 6.82 7.13 7.52
C VAL A 50 7.75 6.25 8.34
N THR A 51 8.39 5.26 7.73
CA THR A 51 9.41 4.42 8.40
C THR A 51 10.66 5.25 8.69
N GLU A 52 11.12 6.03 7.72
CA GLU A 52 12.27 6.92 7.89
C GLU A 52 12.00 7.96 8.98
N GLU A 53 10.84 8.61 8.94
CA GLU A 53 10.45 9.57 9.96
C GLU A 53 10.34 8.94 11.34
N PHE A 54 9.63 7.80 11.47
CA PHE A 54 9.51 7.11 12.75
C PHE A 54 10.88 6.71 13.32
N GLN A 55 11.79 6.22 12.48
CA GLN A 55 13.15 5.87 12.89
C GLN A 55 13.98 7.09 13.27
N SER A 56 13.77 8.24 12.64
CA SER A 56 14.39 9.52 13.01
C SER A 56 13.93 10.02 14.38
N LEU A 57 12.61 9.94 14.65
CA LEU A 57 12.01 10.32 15.94
C LEU A 57 12.38 9.34 17.07
N TYR A 58 12.47 8.04 16.76
CA TYR A 58 12.73 6.99 17.74
C TYR A 58 13.87 6.03 17.33
N PRO A 59 15.14 6.50 17.25
CA PRO A 59 16.26 5.74 16.67
C PRO A 59 16.59 4.39 17.34
N ARG A 60 16.08 4.16 18.56
CA ARG A 60 16.31 2.91 19.32
C ARG A 60 15.18 1.90 19.18
N ILE A 61 14.04 2.30 18.63
CA ILE A 61 12.92 1.40 18.37
C ILE A 61 13.15 0.76 17.01
N LYS A 62 12.88 -0.55 16.95
CA LYS A 62 12.79 -1.27 15.68
C LYS A 62 11.31 -1.51 15.40
N LEU A 63 10.88 -1.23 14.17
CA LEU A 63 9.54 -1.62 13.74
C LEU A 63 9.36 -3.12 13.94
N LYS A 64 8.23 -3.49 14.54
CA LYS A 64 7.92 -4.89 14.79
C LYS A 64 7.63 -5.55 13.45
N ARG A 65 8.36 -6.63 13.20
CA ARG A 65 8.13 -7.50 12.06
C ARG A 65 7.53 -8.81 12.57
N ARG A 66 6.52 -9.31 11.86
CA ARG A 66 6.00 -10.65 12.11
C ARG A 66 7.14 -11.66 12.00
N ASN A 67 7.24 -12.57 12.97
CA ASN A 67 8.09 -13.74 12.83
C ASN A 67 7.52 -14.60 11.70
N ALA A 68 8.16 -14.59 10.54
CA ALA A 68 7.76 -15.34 9.36
C ALA A 68 7.93 -16.86 9.62
N ASN A 69 6.96 -17.47 10.29
CA ASN A 69 6.91 -18.92 10.50
C ASN A 69 5.51 -19.51 10.33
N SER A 70 4.59 -18.84 9.63
CA SER A 70 3.35 -19.46 9.17
C SER A 70 3.04 -19.03 7.73
N ASP A 71 3.04 -20.04 6.86
CA ASP A 71 2.21 -20.18 5.67
C ASP A 71 2.26 -19.04 4.65
N LYS A 72 3.46 -18.86 4.06
CA LYS A 72 3.67 -18.04 2.85
C LYS A 72 2.89 -18.53 1.61
N HIS A 73 2.21 -19.68 1.66
CA HIS A 73 1.61 -20.29 0.47
C HIS A 73 0.10 -20.62 0.57
N GLU A 74 -0.47 -20.85 1.77
CA GLU A 74 -1.87 -21.31 1.89
C GLU A 74 -2.94 -20.20 1.94
N LEU A 75 -2.56 -18.93 2.14
CA LEU A 75 -3.52 -17.82 2.27
C LEU A 75 -3.76 -17.02 0.97
N PHE A 76 -3.10 -17.37 -0.14
CA PHE A 76 -3.29 -16.66 -1.41
C PHE A 76 -4.72 -16.82 -1.98
N THR A 77 -5.41 -17.94 -1.68
CA THR A 77 -6.60 -18.33 -2.47
C THR A 77 -7.95 -17.85 -1.94
N ARG A 78 -8.10 -17.49 -0.66
CA ARG A 78 -9.43 -17.10 -0.12
C ARG A 78 -9.65 -15.60 -0.01
N GLN A 79 -8.60 -14.82 0.24
CA GLN A 79 -8.79 -13.40 0.52
C GLN A 79 -9.26 -12.63 -0.72
N TRP A 80 -8.75 -12.98 -1.90
CA TRP A 80 -9.13 -12.33 -3.16
C TRP A 80 -10.08 -13.20 -4.00
N GLU A 81 -10.81 -14.13 -3.36
CA GLU A 81 -11.80 -14.95 -4.06
C GLU A 81 -12.93 -14.07 -4.60
N GLY A 82 -13.25 -14.23 -5.89
CA GLY A 82 -14.24 -13.38 -6.57
C GLY A 82 -13.74 -11.98 -6.95
N ALA A 83 -12.46 -11.67 -6.72
CA ALA A 83 -11.85 -10.44 -7.19
C ALA A 83 -11.86 -10.36 -8.73
N SER A 84 -12.04 -9.15 -9.25
CA SER A 84 -11.86 -8.86 -10.67
C SER A 84 -10.58 -8.05 -10.88
N TYR A 85 -10.01 -8.07 -12.07
CA TYR A 85 -8.73 -7.42 -12.33
C TYR A 85 -8.64 -6.82 -13.74
N GLU A 86 -7.80 -5.81 -13.86
CA GLU A 86 -7.42 -5.14 -15.10
C GLU A 86 -5.90 -5.05 -15.17
N CYS A 87 -5.29 -5.52 -16.26
CA CYS A 87 -3.84 -5.46 -16.43
C CYS A 87 -3.43 -4.28 -17.30
N ILE A 88 -2.34 -3.60 -16.93
CA ILE A 88 -1.63 -2.68 -17.82
C ILE A 88 -0.79 -3.52 -18.77
N ASP A 89 -1.11 -3.47 -20.06
CA ASP A 89 -0.31 -4.14 -21.09
C ASP A 89 -0.21 -3.32 -22.38
N SER A 90 0.63 -3.78 -23.31
CA SER A 90 0.90 -3.08 -24.58
C SER A 90 -0.33 -2.94 -25.51
N LYS A 91 -1.39 -3.72 -25.29
CA LYS A 91 -2.65 -3.72 -26.04
C LYS A 91 -3.76 -2.97 -25.28
N HIS A 92 -3.64 -2.87 -23.96
CA HIS A 92 -4.57 -2.20 -23.06
C HIS A 92 -3.82 -1.14 -22.25
N PRO A 93 -3.41 -0.02 -22.87
CA PRO A 93 -2.91 1.12 -22.12
C PRO A 93 -4.06 1.65 -21.27
N VAL A 94 -4.01 1.40 -19.97
CA VAL A 94 -4.98 1.93 -19.01
C VAL A 94 -4.54 3.35 -18.67
N HIS A 95 -5.32 4.35 -19.09
CA HIS A 95 -5.15 5.77 -18.74
C HIS A 95 -3.73 6.38 -18.91
N GLY A 96 -2.89 5.79 -19.79
CA GLY A 96 -1.51 6.25 -20.01
C GLY A 96 -0.51 5.77 -18.95
N TRP A 97 -0.87 4.82 -18.11
CA TRP A 97 0.03 4.21 -17.14
C TRP A 97 0.96 3.19 -17.75
N GLU A 98 2.11 3.06 -17.10
CA GLU A 98 3.12 2.07 -17.45
C GLU A 98 3.24 1.04 -16.33
N PRO A 99 3.52 -0.22 -16.65
CA PRO A 99 3.70 -1.22 -15.61
C PRO A 99 4.99 -0.95 -14.83
N ALA A 100 4.95 -1.25 -13.53
CA ALA A 100 6.06 -1.10 -12.60
C ALA A 100 7.08 -2.24 -12.74
N ASP A 101 8.28 -2.04 -12.18
CA ASP A 101 9.27 -3.11 -12.08
C ASP A 101 8.82 -4.21 -11.10
N TYR A 102 8.71 -5.45 -11.58
CA TYR A 102 8.24 -6.56 -10.76
C TYR A 102 9.09 -6.76 -9.50
N GLY A 103 10.42 -6.65 -9.62
CA GLY A 103 11.33 -6.83 -8.49
C GLY A 103 11.15 -5.77 -7.42
N ARG A 104 10.87 -4.53 -7.82
CA ARG A 104 10.62 -3.41 -6.89
C ARG A 104 9.27 -3.51 -6.21
N ILE A 105 8.24 -3.89 -6.95
CA ILE A 105 6.92 -4.17 -6.35
C ILE A 105 7.02 -5.38 -5.39
N GLN A 106 7.85 -6.38 -5.72
CA GLN A 106 8.13 -7.50 -4.82
C GLN A 106 8.80 -7.09 -3.51
N GLU A 107 9.77 -6.18 -3.57
CA GLU A 107 10.38 -5.58 -2.38
C GLU A 107 9.32 -4.90 -1.50
N GLY A 108 8.43 -4.09 -2.12
CA GLY A 108 7.34 -3.39 -1.44
C GLY A 108 6.35 -4.32 -0.74
N TRP A 109 5.79 -5.32 -1.44
CA TRP A 109 4.84 -6.24 -0.80
C TRP A 109 5.50 -7.13 0.26
N ASN A 110 6.77 -7.49 0.12
CA ASN A 110 7.48 -8.25 1.17
C ASN A 110 7.59 -7.43 2.45
N TYR A 111 7.83 -6.12 2.34
CA TYR A 111 7.84 -5.23 3.50
C TYR A 111 6.46 -5.17 4.16
N LEU A 112 5.40 -4.95 3.38
CA LEU A 112 4.02 -4.92 3.87
C LEU A 112 3.63 -6.26 4.54
N TRP A 113 4.10 -7.38 4.00
CA TRP A 113 3.87 -8.69 4.61
C TRP A 113 4.47 -8.80 6.00
N ASP A 114 5.68 -8.29 6.21
CA ASP A 114 6.35 -8.41 7.49
C ASP A 114 5.82 -7.42 8.52
N LEU A 115 5.12 -6.36 8.11
CA LEU A 115 4.68 -5.30 9.01
C LEU A 115 3.51 -5.73 9.91
N GLU A 116 3.64 -5.46 11.22
CA GLU A 116 2.53 -5.59 12.16
C GLU A 116 1.58 -4.39 12.09
N GLY A 117 0.29 -4.61 12.38
CA GLY A 117 -0.72 -3.55 12.45
C GLY A 117 -1.94 -3.83 11.59
N GLN A 118 -2.99 -3.04 11.80
CA GLN A 118 -4.24 -3.06 11.06
C GLN A 118 -4.41 -1.71 10.37
N PRO A 119 -4.13 -1.61 9.06
CA PRO A 119 -4.23 -0.34 8.36
C PRO A 119 -5.70 0.05 8.16
N GLY A 120 -5.97 1.34 8.30
CA GLY A 120 -7.23 1.98 7.94
C GLY A 120 -7.06 2.87 6.71
N HIS A 121 -8.12 3.06 5.95
CA HIS A 121 -8.18 4.09 4.92
C HIS A 121 -9.56 4.76 4.98
N GLY A 122 -9.55 6.09 4.91
CA GLY A 122 -10.76 6.91 4.93
C GLY A 122 -11.76 6.55 3.83
N PRO A 123 -12.99 7.06 3.92
CA PRO A 123 -14.02 6.78 2.93
C PRO A 123 -13.62 7.28 1.54
N GLY A 124 -14.03 6.54 0.51
CA GLY A 124 -14.16 7.02 -0.86
C GLY A 124 -15.49 7.76 -1.08
N PRO A 125 -16.06 7.72 -2.29
CA PRO A 125 -15.70 6.83 -3.39
C PRO A 125 -14.41 7.26 -4.10
N ALA A 126 -13.68 6.26 -4.60
CA ALA A 126 -12.48 6.45 -5.42
C ALA A 126 -11.33 7.21 -4.69
N ALA A 127 -11.15 6.99 -3.39
CA ALA A 127 -9.99 7.52 -2.68
C ALA A 127 -8.85 6.50 -2.76
N CYS A 128 -7.72 6.87 -3.34
CA CYS A 128 -6.49 6.08 -3.31
C CYS A 128 -5.51 6.66 -2.30
N ALA A 129 -4.66 5.81 -1.76
CA ALA A 129 -3.46 6.21 -1.06
C ALA A 129 -2.25 5.42 -1.58
N ARG A 130 -1.13 6.12 -1.75
CA ARG A 130 0.13 5.50 -2.13
C ARG A 130 0.74 4.81 -0.90
N VAL A 131 0.67 3.49 -0.88
CA VAL A 131 1.09 2.67 0.26
C VAL A 131 2.61 2.50 0.26
N SER A 132 3.21 2.27 -0.90
CA SER A 132 4.65 2.12 -1.08
C SER A 132 5.08 2.77 -2.39
N CYS A 133 6.24 3.41 -2.37
CA CYS A 133 6.88 3.92 -3.58
C CYS A 133 8.38 3.72 -3.48
N SER A 134 8.95 2.94 -4.40
CA SER A 134 10.40 2.80 -4.51
C SER A 134 10.84 2.55 -5.95
N HIS A 135 11.96 3.16 -6.36
CA HIS A 135 12.59 2.92 -7.67
C HIS A 135 11.61 3.02 -8.85
N ASN A 136 10.85 4.10 -8.86
CA ASN A 136 9.78 4.38 -9.80
C ASN A 136 8.65 3.34 -9.89
N SER A 137 8.33 2.71 -8.77
CA SER A 137 7.34 1.62 -8.70
C SER A 137 6.42 1.86 -7.51
N GLY A 138 5.15 2.11 -7.79
CA GLY A 138 4.14 2.46 -6.78
C GLY A 138 3.16 1.33 -6.52
N ILE A 139 2.83 1.11 -5.24
CA ILE A 139 1.71 0.28 -4.78
C ILE A 139 0.69 1.22 -4.13
N TYR A 140 -0.55 1.13 -4.58
CA TYR A 140 -1.66 1.93 -4.11
C TYR A 140 -2.74 1.05 -3.51
N TRP A 141 -3.39 1.56 -2.47
CA TRP A 141 -4.62 1.02 -1.93
C TRP A 141 -5.72 2.03 -2.19
N CYS A 142 -6.78 1.62 -2.88
CA CYS A 142 -7.92 2.47 -3.12
C CYS A 142 -9.18 1.94 -2.45
N ASN A 143 -9.99 2.85 -1.92
CA ASN A 143 -11.26 2.59 -1.29
C ASN A 143 -12.38 3.17 -2.15
N ASP A 144 -13.19 2.28 -2.73
CA ASP A 144 -14.35 2.61 -3.55
C ASP A 144 -15.65 2.69 -2.73
N ASN A 145 -15.58 2.30 -1.45
CA ASN A 145 -16.70 2.44 -0.53
C ASN A 145 -16.96 3.89 -0.15
N ASP A 146 -18.18 4.18 0.28
CA ASP A 146 -18.57 5.43 0.93
C ASP A 146 -18.20 5.50 2.43
N HIS A 147 -17.56 4.45 2.94
CA HIS A 147 -17.16 4.30 4.34
C HIS A 147 -15.69 3.89 4.45
N ALA A 148 -15.10 4.14 5.61
CA ALA A 148 -13.72 3.77 5.89
C ALA A 148 -13.55 2.23 5.95
N VAL A 149 -12.43 1.74 5.40
CA VAL A 149 -12.07 0.32 5.43
C VAL A 149 -10.92 0.12 6.40
N THR A 150 -10.96 -0.97 7.17
CA THR A 150 -9.85 -1.42 8.02
C THR A 150 -9.52 -2.86 7.67
N LEU A 151 -8.25 -3.12 7.32
CA LEU A 151 -7.80 -4.47 6.96
C LEU A 151 -7.32 -5.23 8.20
N ASN A 152 -7.29 -6.56 8.11
CA ASN A 152 -6.83 -7.41 9.21
C ASN A 152 -5.32 -7.29 9.40
N SER A 153 -4.58 -7.05 8.32
CA SER A 153 -3.15 -6.79 8.35
C SER A 153 -2.65 -6.07 7.10
N TRP A 154 -1.47 -5.46 7.16
CA TRP A 154 -0.73 -5.03 5.97
C TRP A 154 -0.46 -6.17 4.96
N GLY A 155 -0.46 -7.41 5.45
CA GLY A 155 -0.38 -8.61 4.60
C GLY A 155 -1.55 -8.74 3.63
N ASP A 156 -2.68 -8.09 3.90
CA ASP A 156 -3.86 -8.16 3.05
C ASP A 156 -3.61 -7.41 1.73
N LEU A 157 -2.97 -6.24 1.80
CA LEU A 157 -2.48 -5.49 0.64
C LEU A 157 -1.30 -6.19 -0.04
N ALA A 158 -0.39 -6.77 0.75
CA ALA A 158 0.75 -7.52 0.21
C ALA A 158 0.29 -8.70 -0.68
N ARG A 159 -0.74 -9.44 -0.24
CA ARG A 159 -1.35 -10.52 -1.02
C ARG A 159 -1.99 -9.99 -2.30
N GLY A 160 -2.70 -8.87 -2.23
CA GLY A 160 -3.31 -8.24 -3.42
C GLY A 160 -2.26 -7.81 -4.45
N ALA A 161 -1.17 -7.19 -4.00
CA ALA A 161 -0.07 -6.78 -4.88
C ALA A 161 0.60 -7.99 -5.56
N ALA A 162 0.87 -9.05 -4.80
CA ALA A 162 1.44 -10.28 -5.33
C ALA A 162 0.48 -11.00 -6.30
N GLU A 163 -0.81 -11.08 -5.96
CA GLU A 163 -1.84 -11.68 -6.83
C GLU A 163 -1.99 -10.91 -8.15
N LEU A 164 -2.08 -9.58 -8.08
CA LEU A 164 -2.14 -8.72 -9.25
C LEU A 164 -0.91 -8.91 -10.15
N CYS A 165 0.30 -8.95 -9.58
CA CYS A 165 1.50 -9.20 -10.36
C CYS A 165 1.55 -10.63 -10.94
N ASN A 166 1.05 -11.64 -10.24
CA ASN A 166 0.94 -13.00 -10.79
C ASN A 166 -0.01 -13.02 -12.00
N LEU A 167 -1.20 -12.46 -11.86
CA LEU A 167 -2.19 -12.37 -12.93
C LEU A 167 -1.65 -11.60 -14.14
N CYS A 168 -1.07 -10.42 -13.90
CA CYS A 168 -0.64 -9.51 -14.96
C CYS A 168 0.79 -9.74 -15.48
N SER A 169 1.61 -10.57 -14.84
CA SER A 169 2.91 -10.99 -15.40
C SER A 169 2.78 -11.75 -16.72
N SER A 170 1.62 -12.40 -16.93
CA SER A 170 1.28 -13.11 -18.16
C SER A 170 0.90 -12.17 -19.32
N ALA A 171 0.74 -10.86 -19.06
CA ALA A 171 0.33 -9.87 -20.05
C ALA A 171 1.46 -9.44 -21.02
N GLY A 172 2.63 -10.11 -20.96
CA GLY A 172 3.62 -10.10 -22.03
C GLY A 172 4.76 -9.09 -21.90
N ILE A 173 4.88 -8.38 -20.75
CA ILE A 173 5.97 -7.44 -20.51
C ILE A 173 6.93 -8.04 -19.48
N ARG A 174 8.11 -8.47 -19.97
CA ARG A 174 9.10 -9.17 -19.15
C ARG A 174 9.53 -8.31 -17.93
N ASN A 175 9.54 -8.92 -16.74
CA ASN A 175 9.95 -8.31 -15.47
C ASN A 175 9.13 -7.07 -15.07
N LYS A 176 7.90 -6.95 -15.57
CA LYS A 176 6.99 -5.85 -15.24
C LYS A 176 5.63 -6.39 -14.80
N CYS A 177 4.94 -5.64 -13.94
CA CYS A 177 3.54 -5.84 -13.63
C CYS A 177 2.86 -4.52 -13.32
N GLY A 178 1.56 -4.43 -13.56
CA GLY A 178 0.77 -3.25 -13.29
C GLY A 178 -0.67 -3.49 -13.68
N GLY A 179 -1.58 -2.73 -13.07
CA GLY A 179 -3.00 -2.97 -13.17
C GLY A 179 -3.76 -2.65 -11.89
N GLN A 180 -5.03 -3.02 -11.86
CA GLN A 180 -5.91 -2.91 -10.71
C GLN A 180 -6.49 -4.29 -10.37
N LEU A 181 -6.57 -4.59 -9.07
CA LEU A 181 -7.22 -5.79 -8.54
C LEU A 181 -8.32 -5.35 -7.57
N PHE A 182 -9.57 -5.58 -7.94
CA PHE A 182 -10.76 -5.13 -7.23
C PHE A 182 -11.28 -6.21 -6.29
N HIS A 183 -11.28 -5.90 -5.00
CA HIS A 183 -11.84 -6.75 -3.95
C HIS A 183 -13.37 -6.66 -3.95
N PRO A 184 -14.10 -7.77 -3.70
CA PRO A 184 -15.57 -7.74 -3.59
C PRO A 184 -16.12 -6.78 -2.52
N ASP A 185 -15.32 -6.49 -1.49
CA ASP A 185 -15.68 -5.54 -0.42
C ASP A 185 -15.42 -4.07 -0.79
N GLY A 186 -15.28 -3.73 -2.07
CA GLY A 186 -15.26 -2.34 -2.54
C GLY A 186 -13.95 -1.59 -2.28
N TYR A 187 -12.83 -2.28 -2.16
CA TYR A 187 -11.50 -1.68 -2.17
C TYR A 187 -10.63 -2.37 -3.21
N ASN A 188 -9.52 -1.76 -3.63
CA ASN A 188 -8.67 -2.34 -4.66
C ASN A 188 -7.18 -2.06 -4.41
N VAL A 189 -6.33 -2.88 -5.04
CA VAL A 189 -4.88 -2.66 -5.13
C VAL A 189 -4.55 -2.23 -6.54
N PHE A 190 -3.83 -1.11 -6.66
CA PHE A 190 -3.38 -0.55 -7.93
C PHE A 190 -1.85 -0.51 -7.97
N ILE A 191 -1.26 -0.97 -9.07
CA ILE A 191 0.19 -0.98 -9.29
C ILE A 191 0.50 -0.28 -10.61
N THR A 192 1.41 0.69 -10.56
CA THR A 192 1.89 1.45 -11.72
C THR A 192 3.32 1.90 -11.53
N ASN A 193 3.99 2.21 -12.63
CA ASN A 193 5.14 3.10 -12.62
C ASN A 193 4.71 4.47 -12.04
N ASP A 194 5.52 5.01 -11.14
CA ASP A 194 5.25 6.27 -10.44
C ASP A 194 6.57 6.92 -10.02
N SER A 195 6.65 8.24 -9.88
CA SER A 195 7.86 8.89 -9.37
C SER A 195 7.98 8.74 -7.85
N CYS A 196 9.10 8.16 -7.43
CA CYS A 196 9.56 8.14 -6.05
C CYS A 196 10.83 9.00 -5.99
#